data_AF-A0A7I9XF21-F1
#
_entry.id   AF-A0A7I9XF21-F1
#
_cell.length_a   1.000
_cell.length_b   1.000
_cell.length_c   1.000
_cell.angle_alpha   90.00
_cell.angle_beta   90.00
_cell.angle_gamma   90.00
#
_symmetry.space_group_name_H-M   'P 1'
#
loop_
_entity.id
_entity.type
_entity.pdbx_description
1 polymer ?
#
loop_
_entity_poly.entity_id
_entity_poly.type
_entity_poly.pdbx_seq_one_letter_code
_entity_poly.pdbx_strand_id
1 'polypeptide(L)'
;MDISADDVRRLLGANEADDPVLVLIEGRLEIVPAAELTSGKYRGALRVASRDEIIERTGGGEAVSDRELDDQARALNTAVRNLGG
;
A
#
# COMPACT_ATOMS: atom_id res chain seq x y z
N MET A 1 3.39 -3.16 -14.16
CA MET A 1 2.99 -2.10 -13.21
C MET A 1 3.99 -2.13 -12.08
N ASP A 2 4.45 -0.95 -11.64
CA ASP A 2 5.28 -0.80 -10.45
C ASP A 2 4.61 0.17 -9.48
N ILE A 3 4.69 -0.15 -8.19
CA ILE A 3 4.38 0.72 -7.05
C ILE A 3 5.47 1.80 -7.00
N SER A 4 5.08 3.06 -6.83
CA SER A 4 5.98 4.21 -6.75
C SER A 4 6.04 4.79 -5.34
N ALA A 5 7.04 5.65 -5.10
CA ALA A 5 7.11 6.43 -3.86
C ALA A 5 5.88 7.33 -3.64
N ASP A 6 5.22 7.78 -4.72
CA ASP A 6 4.01 8.59 -4.65
C ASP A 6 2.82 7.76 -4.14
N ASP A 7 2.71 6.49 -4.55
CA ASP A 7 1.68 5.57 -4.05
C ASP A 7 1.83 5.33 -2.54
N VAL A 8 3.07 5.16 -2.07
CA VAL A 8 3.38 5.00 -0.64
C VAL A 8 3.07 6.29 0.12
N ARG A 9 3.46 7.45 -0.41
CA ARG A 9 3.16 8.77 0.16
C ARG A 9 1.64 9.00 0.26
N ARG A 10 0.89 8.62 -0.77
CA ARG A 10 -0.56 8.73 -0.80
C ARG A 10 -1.22 7.81 0.23
N LEU A 11 -0.69 6.61 0.44
CA LEU A 11 -1.16 5.69 1.49
C LEU A 11 -0.93 6.27 2.90
N LEU A 12 0.27 6.81 3.14
CA LEU A 12 0.61 7.43 4.44
C LEU A 12 -0.19 8.70 4.73
N GLY A 13 -0.54 9.46 3.68
CA GLY A 13 -1.39 10.66 3.77
C GLY A 13 -2.90 10.37 3.75
N ALA A 14 -3.32 9.12 3.60
CA ALA A 14 -4.72 8.74 3.71
C ALA A 14 -5.19 8.81 5.16
N ASN A 15 -6.50 9.02 5.35
CA ASN A 15 -7.09 9.16 6.67
C ASN A 15 -6.94 7.86 7.48
N GLU A 16 -6.26 7.93 8.62
CA GLU A 16 -6.00 6.79 9.51
C GLU A 16 -7.29 6.13 10.01
N ALA A 17 -8.35 6.91 10.25
CA ALA A 17 -9.61 6.40 10.77
C ALA A 17 -10.30 5.38 9.85
N ASP A 18 -9.92 5.34 8.58
CA ASP A 18 -10.47 4.43 7.57
C ASP A 18 -9.65 3.13 7.42
N ASP A 19 -8.55 2.96 8.17
CA ASP A 19 -7.58 1.87 8.02
C ASP A 19 -7.20 1.66 6.54
N PRO A 20 -6.50 2.63 5.92
CA PRO A 20 -6.29 2.64 4.49
C PRO A 20 -5.31 1.54 4.06
N VAL A 21 -5.68 0.83 3.00
CA VAL A 21 -4.94 -0.29 2.44
C VAL A 21 -4.68 -0.06 0.97
N LEU A 22 -3.42 -0.20 0.55
CA LEU A 22 -3.02 -0.26 -0.84
C LEU A 22 -3.35 -1.64 -1.40
N VAL A 23 -4.10 -1.67 -2.49
CA VAL A 23 -4.51 -2.89 -3.18
C VAL A 23 -4.16 -2.84 -4.66
N LEU A 24 -3.96 -4.03 -5.23
CA LEU A 24 -3.82 -4.26 -6.66
C LEU A 24 -5.10 -4.93 -7.19
N ILE A 25 -5.84 -4.24 -8.05
CA ILE A 25 -7.06 -4.75 -8.68
C ILE A 25 -7.04 -4.45 -10.18
N GLU A 26 -7.25 -5.49 -11.00
CA GLU A 26 -7.28 -5.38 -12.47
C GLU A 26 -6.08 -4.65 -13.08
N GLY A 27 -4.89 -4.83 -12.51
CA GLY A 27 -3.69 -4.13 -12.99
C GLY A 27 -3.69 -2.64 -12.70
N ARG A 28 -4.39 -2.19 -11.65
CA ARG A 28 -4.31 -0.84 -11.08
C ARG A 28 -4.08 -0.87 -9.57
N LEU A 29 -3.34 0.12 -9.06
CA LEU A 29 -3.20 0.37 -7.64
C LEU A 29 -4.32 1.28 -7.15
N GLU A 30 -4.97 0.92 -6.06
CA GLU A 30 -5.95 1.75 -5.37
C GLU A 30 -5.71 1.76 -3.86
N ILE A 31 -6.08 2.84 -3.19
CA ILE A 31 -6.09 2.93 -1.73
C ILE A 31 -7.55 2.92 -1.30
N VAL A 32 -7.90 1.96 -0.46
CA VAL A 32 -9.28 1.71 -0.03
C VAL A 32 -9.33 1.50 1.49
N PRO A 33 -10.46 1.79 2.15
CA PRO A 33 -10.66 1.40 3.53
C PRO A 33 -10.58 -0.13 3.67
N ALA A 34 -9.95 -0.64 4.73
CA ALA A 34 -9.84 -2.08 4.96
C ALA A 34 -11.22 -2.78 4.99
N ALA A 35 -12.25 -2.09 5.50
CA ALA A 35 -13.63 -2.59 5.52
C ALA A 35 -14.19 -2.88 4.12
N GLU A 36 -13.77 -2.12 3.10
CA GLU A 36 -14.23 -2.29 1.71
C GLU A 36 -13.56 -3.47 1.00
N LEU A 37 -12.49 -4.07 1.53
CA LEU A 37 -11.86 -5.25 0.92
C LEU A 37 -12.82 -6.45 0.82
N THR A 38 -13.80 -6.52 1.72
CA THR A 38 -14.84 -7.56 1.72
C THR A 38 -16.04 -7.22 0.82
N SER A 39 -16.10 -5.99 0.32
CA SER A 39 -17.13 -5.51 -0.60
C SER A 39 -17.01 -6.22 -1.95
N GLY A 40 -18.14 -6.38 -2.64
CA GLY A 40 -18.16 -6.93 -4.00
C GLY A 40 -17.31 -6.12 -4.99
N LYS A 41 -17.10 -4.82 -4.74
CA LYS A 41 -16.33 -3.91 -5.60
C LYS A 41 -14.83 -4.25 -5.65
N TYR A 42 -14.26 -4.73 -4.53
CA TYR A 42 -12.84 -5.06 -4.40
C TYR A 42 -12.60 -6.56 -4.25
N ARG A 43 -13.61 -7.38 -4.55
CA ARG A 43 -13.49 -8.84 -4.57
C ARG A 43 -12.45 -9.24 -5.63
N GLY A 44 -11.39 -9.90 -5.18
CA GLY A 44 -10.26 -10.29 -6.04
C GLY A 44 -9.12 -9.26 -6.08
N ALA A 45 -9.22 -8.15 -5.34
CA ALA A 45 -8.09 -7.27 -5.10
C ALA A 45 -7.01 -8.00 -4.27
N LEU A 46 -5.76 -7.87 -4.70
CA LEU A 46 -4.62 -8.32 -3.93
C LEU A 46 -4.22 -7.23 -2.94
N ARG A 47 -4.27 -7.53 -1.64
CA ARG A 47 -3.74 -6.64 -0.59
C ARG A 47 -2.23 -6.52 -0.73
N VAL A 48 -1.74 -5.30 -0.86
CA VAL A 48 -0.30 -5.00 -0.96
C VAL A 48 0.26 -4.66 0.42
N ALA A 49 -0.25 -3.60 1.05
CA ALA A 49 0.14 -3.17 2.39
C ALA A 49 -0.89 -2.17 2.97
N SER A 50 -1.00 -2.13 4.29
CA SER A 50 -1.71 -1.09 5.06
C SER A 50 -0.79 0.07 5.41
N ARG A 51 -1.36 1.21 5.79
CA ARG A 51 -0.60 2.37 6.30
C ARG A 51 0.25 1.99 7.52
N ASP A 52 -0.33 1.30 8.50
CA ASP A 52 0.39 0.86 9.70
C ASP A 52 1.60 -0.02 9.37
N GLU A 53 1.46 -0.98 8.46
CA GLU A 53 2.59 -1.82 8.05
C GLU A 53 3.74 -1.00 7.44
N ILE A 54 3.45 0.10 6.74
CA ILE A 54 4.50 0.98 6.21
C ILE A 54 5.17 1.76 7.35
N ILE A 55 4.38 2.30 8.28
CA ILE A 55 4.88 3.04 9.44
C ILE A 55 5.77 2.14 10.32
N GLU A 56 5.35 0.90 10.57
CA GLU A 56 6.13 -0.08 11.32
C GLU A 56 7.47 -0.38 10.62
N ARG A 57 7.46 -0.48 9.28
CA ARG A 57 8.68 -0.71 8.48
C ARG A 57 9.62 0.48 8.44
N THR A 58 9.13 1.71 8.60
CA THR A 58 9.94 2.94 8.65
C THR A 58 10.35 3.32 10.07
N GLY A 59 10.17 2.43 11.05
CA GLY A 59 10.60 2.65 12.44
C GLY A 59 9.62 3.48 13.28
N GLY A 60 8.34 3.52 12.89
CA GLY A 60 7.27 4.15 13.67
C GLY A 60 7.12 5.65 13.47
N GLY A 61 7.92 6.27 12.60
CA GLY A 61 7.83 7.70 12.29
C GLY A 61 6.80 8.00 11.20
N GLU A 62 5.96 9.00 11.42
CA GLU A 62 5.00 9.49 10.40
C GLU A 62 5.70 10.31 9.29
N ALA A 63 6.87 10.86 9.57
CA ALA A 63 7.68 11.62 8.62
C ALA A 63 8.67 10.70 7.91
N VAL A 64 8.25 10.14 6.77
CA VAL A 64 9.06 9.25 5.93
C VAL A 64 9.78 10.06 4.84
N SER A 65 11.09 9.87 4.70
CA SER A 65 11.89 10.57 3.69
C SER A 65 11.60 10.04 2.27
N ASP A 66 11.83 10.85 1.23
CA ASP A 66 11.68 10.39 -0.17
C ASP A 66 12.48 9.12 -0.50
N ARG A 67 13.67 8.99 0.08
CA ARG A 67 14.49 7.78 -0.07
C ARG A 67 13.82 6.55 0.54
N GLU A 68 13.25 6.70 1.73
CA GLU A 68 12.56 5.61 2.43
C GLU A 68 11.27 5.23 1.68
N LEU A 69 10.55 6.20 1.12
CA LEU A 69 9.39 5.94 0.27
C LEU A 69 9.76 5.12 -0.98
N ASP A 70 10.88 5.45 -1.64
CA ASP A 70 11.38 4.69 -2.80
C ASP A 70 11.80 3.27 -2.43
N ASP A 71 12.50 3.12 -1.29
CA ASP A 71 12.91 1.80 -0.77
C ASP A 71 11.68 0.95 -0.40
N GLN A 72 10.65 1.52 0.23
CA GLN A 72 9.39 0.82 0.49
C GLN A 72 8.67 0.42 -0.80
N ALA A 73 8.57 1.33 -1.78
CA ALA A 73 7.95 1.02 -3.06
C ALA A 73 8.62 -0.18 -3.76
N ARG A 74 9.96 -0.23 -3.79
CA ARG A 74 10.73 -1.37 -4.33
C ARG A 74 10.50 -2.67 -3.55
N ALA A 75 10.43 -2.58 -2.23
CA ALA A 75 10.16 -3.73 -1.38
C ALA A 75 8.75 -4.30 -1.65
N LEU A 76 7.74 -3.44 -1.76
CA LEU A 76 6.38 -3.84 -2.08
C LEU A 76 6.28 -4.44 -3.49
N ASN A 77 6.95 -3.86 -4.49
CA ASN A 77 7.01 -4.43 -5.85
C ASN A 77 7.58 -5.84 -5.84
N THR A 78 8.64 -6.06 -5.07
CA THR A 78 9.25 -7.40 -4.91
C THR A 78 8.26 -8.36 -4.27
N ALA A 79 7.57 -7.95 -3.20
CA ALA A 79 6.57 -8.76 -2.53
C ALA A 79 5.39 -9.14 -3.45
N VAL A 80 4.86 -8.18 -4.22
CA VAL A 80 3.77 -8.43 -5.19
C VAL A 80 4.21 -9.39 -6.29
N ARG A 81 5.43 -9.23 -6.83
CA ARG A 81 5.96 -10.15 -7.85
C ARG A 81 6.12 -11.58 -7.32
N ASN A 82 6.46 -11.74 -6.04
CA ASN A 82 6.55 -13.05 -5.39
C ASN A 82 5.16 -13.67 -5.10
N LEU A 83 4.12 -12.84 -4.95
CA LEU A 83 2.73 -13.29 -4.75
C LEU A 83 2.02 -13.65 -6.05
N GLY A 84 2.43 -13.05 -7.17
CA GLY A 84 1.86 -13.25 -8.51
C GLY A 84 2.68 -14.14 -9.46
N GLY A 85 3.67 -14.87 -8.92
CA GLY A 85 4.52 -15.82 -9.64
C GLY A 85 3.97 -17.24 -9.66
#